data_AF-A0A7K4C006-F1
#
_entry.id   AF-A0A7K4C006-F1
#
_cell.length_a   1.000
_cell.length_b   1.000
_cell.length_c   1.000
_cell.angle_alpha   90.00
_cell.angle_beta   90.00
_cell.angle_gamma   90.00
#
_symmetry.space_group_name_H-M   'P 1'
#
loop_
_entity.id
_entity.type
_entity.pdbx_description
1 polymer ?
#
loop_
_entity_poly.entity_id
_entity_poly.type
_entity_poly.pdbx_seq_one_letter_code
_entity_poly.pdbx_strand_id
1 'polypeptide(L)'
;MKAVIDTGTMITFSGTCLMNVFRSFVKHNNIELVVSNDVAHESVWRPIKNKRFALNAARIKYAFNEKIVRVVPSTPEGEKYEDKILHLANHSFYTQSGPVTLLQRGEAEALALAKIYEAKALFIDERTTRSLIENPLRLKKVLEKRQAQEIRMNERNLAAFRDMFPDLKMFRSADVIALAFEQGLFNHELSPTIVELEAALWATKFSGCAVSEVEINEYVQKYKKKNLKGNKK
;
A
#
# COMPACT_ATOMS: atom_id res chain seq x y z
N MET A 1 -0.57 12.68 11.41
CA MET A 1 -0.95 11.24 11.54
C MET A 1 0.26 10.39 11.22
N LYS A 2 0.60 9.37 12.01
CA LYS A 2 1.69 8.44 11.67
C LYS A 2 1.23 7.41 10.66
N ALA A 3 2.04 7.16 9.65
CA ALA A 3 1.79 6.14 8.63
C ALA A 3 3.08 5.42 8.23
N VAL A 4 2.93 4.19 7.77
CA VAL A 4 4.02 3.38 7.17
C VAL A 4 3.81 3.28 5.67
N ILE A 5 4.88 3.22 4.90
CA ILE A 5 4.84 2.92 3.46
C ILE A 5 5.75 1.73 3.14
N ASP A 6 5.29 0.85 2.26
CA ASP A 6 6.06 -0.30 1.77
C ASP A 6 6.91 0.04 0.53
N THR A 7 7.82 -0.87 0.16
CA THR A 7 8.66 -0.74 -1.03
C THR A 7 7.84 -0.60 -2.33
N GLY A 8 6.77 -1.40 -2.48
CA GLY A 8 5.96 -1.48 -3.69
C GLY A 8 5.31 -0.14 -4.02
N THR A 9 4.62 0.47 -3.05
CA THR A 9 3.97 1.77 -3.21
C THR A 9 4.97 2.87 -3.59
N MET A 10 6.16 2.89 -2.96
CA MET A 10 7.20 3.86 -3.28
C MET A 10 7.72 3.71 -4.72
N ILE A 11 7.93 2.47 -5.16
CA ILE A 11 8.35 2.17 -6.52
C ILE A 11 7.27 2.63 -7.49
N THR A 12 5.99 2.34 -7.23
CA THR A 12 4.87 2.77 -8.07
C THR A 12 4.83 4.29 -8.25
N PHE A 13 4.94 5.09 -7.18
CA PHE A 13 4.98 6.56 -7.32
C PHE A 13 6.22 7.07 -8.04
N SER A 14 7.38 6.46 -7.79
CA SER A 14 8.63 6.86 -8.44
C SER A 14 8.65 6.54 -9.94
N GLY A 15 8.03 5.44 -10.35
CA GLY A 15 7.95 4.97 -11.74
C GLY A 15 6.90 5.69 -12.58
N THR A 16 5.85 6.23 -11.96
CA THR A 16 4.73 6.92 -12.65
C THR A 16 4.89 8.44 -12.73
N CYS A 17 5.99 8.99 -12.21
CA CYS A 17 6.17 10.44 -12.01
C CYS A 17 5.13 11.09 -11.07
N LEU A 18 4.30 10.31 -10.37
CA LEU A 18 3.27 10.81 -9.45
C LEU A 18 3.82 11.12 -8.05
N MET A 19 5.13 11.05 -7.85
CA MET A 19 5.79 11.32 -6.56
C MET A 19 5.49 12.73 -6.03
N ASN A 20 5.34 13.73 -6.90
CA ASN A 20 5.02 15.09 -6.48
C ASN A 20 3.55 15.20 -6.00
N VAL A 21 2.62 14.50 -6.65
CA VAL A 21 1.23 14.39 -6.16
C VAL A 21 1.21 13.70 -4.79
N PHE A 22 1.97 12.61 -4.63
CA PHE A 22 2.10 11.93 -3.34
C PHE A 22 2.70 12.83 -2.25
N ARG A 23 3.76 13.58 -2.58
CA ARG A 23 4.37 14.57 -1.67
C ARG A 23 3.34 15.61 -1.22
N SER A 24 2.57 16.17 -2.15
CA SER A 24 1.51 17.12 -1.85
C SER A 24 0.45 16.51 -0.95
N PHE A 25 0.06 15.26 -1.20
CA PHE A 25 -0.88 14.52 -0.36
C PHE A 25 -0.37 14.32 1.08
N VAL A 26 0.86 13.85 1.25
CA VAL A 26 1.49 13.66 2.57
C VAL A 26 1.55 14.97 3.35
N LYS A 27 1.98 16.05 2.71
CA LYS A 27 2.05 17.39 3.33
C LYS A 27 0.67 17.93 3.68
N HIS A 28 -0.27 17.92 2.73
CA HIS A 28 -1.62 18.44 2.92
C HIS A 28 -2.35 17.76 4.10
N ASN A 29 -2.15 16.46 4.25
CA ASN A 29 -2.80 15.67 5.30
C ASN A 29 -1.96 15.55 6.59
N ASN A 30 -0.85 16.29 6.71
CA ASN A 30 0.08 16.26 7.85
C ASN A 30 0.46 14.82 8.27
N ILE A 31 0.87 14.02 7.28
CA ILE A 31 1.24 12.62 7.48
C ILE A 31 2.74 12.54 7.81
N GLU A 32 3.06 11.96 8.95
CA GLU A 32 4.42 11.58 9.32
C GLU A 32 4.65 10.16 8.77
N LEU A 33 5.33 10.08 7.62
CA LEU A 33 5.54 8.82 6.92
C LEU A 33 6.87 8.20 7.36
N VAL A 34 6.83 6.93 7.75
CA VAL A 34 8.03 6.18 8.16
C VAL A 34 8.23 4.94 7.31
N VAL A 35 9.49 4.53 7.22
CA VAL A 35 9.92 3.33 6.51
C VAL A 35 11.12 2.73 7.24
N SER A 36 11.27 1.40 7.21
CA SER A 36 12.44 0.76 7.82
C SER A 36 13.71 0.96 6.99
N ASN A 37 14.86 0.74 7.61
CA ASN A 37 16.15 0.80 6.92
C ASN A 37 16.29 -0.31 5.88
N ASP A 38 15.71 -1.50 6.10
CA ASP A 38 15.80 -2.60 5.14
C ASP A 38 14.95 -2.32 3.90
N VAL A 39 13.74 -1.79 4.07
CA VAL A 39 12.92 -1.28 2.95
C VAL A 39 13.65 -0.14 2.21
N ALA A 40 14.29 0.79 2.92
CA ALA A 40 15.09 1.84 2.29
C ALA A 40 16.27 1.25 1.47
N HIS A 41 16.90 0.19 1.97
CA HIS A 41 17.98 -0.49 1.27
C HIS A 41 17.50 -1.25 0.03
N GLU A 42 16.36 -1.93 0.11
CA GLU A 42 15.75 -2.65 -1.01
C GLU A 42 15.23 -1.70 -2.10
N SER A 43 14.63 -0.58 -1.72
CA SER A 43 14.04 0.39 -2.65
C SER A 43 15.03 1.38 -3.26
N VAL A 44 16.14 1.68 -2.57
CA VAL A 44 17.12 2.69 -3.01
C VAL A 44 18.52 2.12 -3.21
N TRP A 45 19.14 1.61 -2.14
CA TRP A 45 20.59 1.36 -2.16
C TRP A 45 20.99 0.19 -3.04
N ARG A 46 20.14 -0.82 -3.14
CA ARG A 46 20.31 -1.93 -4.08
C ARG A 46 19.97 -1.51 -5.52
N PRO A 47 18.82 -0.90 -5.82
CA PRO A 47 18.45 -0.63 -7.22
C PRO A 47 19.21 0.56 -7.84
N ILE A 48 19.76 1.49 -7.05
CA ILE A 48 20.53 2.62 -7.59
C ILE A 48 21.78 2.19 -8.36
N LYS A 49 22.35 1.03 -8.01
CA LYS A 49 23.50 0.43 -8.70
C LYS A 49 23.11 -0.25 -10.02
N ASN A 50 21.82 -0.55 -10.21
CA ASN A 50 21.31 -1.16 -11.43
C ASN A 50 20.90 -0.07 -12.43
N LYS A 51 21.56 -0.03 -13.59
CA LYS A 51 21.29 0.98 -14.64
C LYS A 51 19.81 1.08 -15.03
N ARG A 52 19.06 -0.03 -15.01
CA ARG A 52 17.63 -0.06 -15.34
C ARG A 52 16.77 0.65 -14.29
N PHE A 53 17.12 0.54 -13.01
CA PHE A 53 16.30 1.04 -11.89
C PHE A 53 16.87 2.28 -11.20
N ALA A 54 18.05 2.75 -11.65
CA ALA A 54 18.78 3.83 -11.02
C ALA A 54 17.97 5.12 -10.88
N LEU A 55 17.17 5.47 -11.90
CA LEU A 55 16.34 6.68 -11.87
C LEU A 55 15.23 6.61 -10.81
N ASN A 56 14.54 5.47 -10.72
CA ASN A 56 13.48 5.26 -9.72
C ASN A 56 14.08 5.32 -8.30
N ALA A 57 15.20 4.63 -8.10
CA ALA A 57 15.93 4.68 -6.83
C ALA A 57 16.40 6.10 -6.48
N ALA A 58 16.88 6.88 -7.45
CA ALA A 58 17.29 8.27 -7.23
C ALA A 58 16.11 9.18 -6.85
N ARG A 59 14.94 8.99 -7.45
CA ARG A 59 13.70 9.71 -7.09
C ARG A 59 13.24 9.38 -5.67
N ILE A 60 13.34 8.10 -5.28
CA ILE A 60 13.04 7.68 -3.91
C ILE A 60 14.05 8.28 -2.93
N LYS A 61 15.35 8.21 -3.24
CA LYS A 61 16.43 8.83 -2.46
C LYS A 61 16.17 10.31 -2.23
N TYR A 62 15.71 11.02 -3.27
CA TYR A 62 15.33 12.43 -3.15
C TYR A 62 14.20 12.62 -2.13
N ALA A 63 13.16 11.78 -2.13
CA ALA A 63 12.10 11.86 -1.14
C ALA A 63 12.57 11.64 0.31
N PHE A 64 13.59 10.79 0.52
CA PHE A 64 14.26 10.63 1.81
C PHE A 64 15.05 11.88 2.21
N ASN A 65 15.84 12.44 1.30
CA ASN A 65 16.63 13.64 1.55
C ASN A 65 15.75 14.86 1.89
N GLU A 66 14.59 14.98 1.23
CA GLU A 66 13.58 16.01 1.47
C GLU A 66 12.76 15.78 2.74
N LYS A 67 13.08 14.72 3.52
CA LYS A 67 12.39 14.33 4.76
C LYS A 67 10.89 14.13 4.58
N ILE A 68 10.46 13.72 3.37
CA ILE A 68 9.06 13.34 3.10
C ILE A 68 8.78 11.99 3.77
N VAL A 69 9.76 11.10 3.75
CA VAL A 69 9.73 9.80 4.43
C VAL A 69 10.89 9.74 5.42
N ARG A 70 10.61 9.40 6.67
CA ARG A 70 11.63 9.18 7.69
C ARG A 70 12.04 7.71 7.69
N VAL A 71 13.32 7.45 7.44
CA VAL A 71 13.90 6.12 7.61
C VAL A 71 14.15 5.87 9.11
N VAL A 72 13.74 4.71 9.60
CA VAL A 72 13.95 4.28 10.99
C VAL A 72 14.72 2.96 11.03
N PRO A 73 15.59 2.75 12.04
CA PRO A 73 16.38 1.54 12.12
C PRO A 73 15.50 0.32 12.43
N SER A 74 15.88 -0.83 11.88
CA SER A 74 15.35 -2.12 12.28
C SER A 74 15.74 -2.41 13.73
N THR A 75 14.85 -3.02 14.49
CA THR A 75 15.06 -3.31 15.92
C THR A 75 14.76 -4.78 16.20
N PRO A 76 15.37 -5.40 17.23
CA PRO A 76 15.04 -6.77 17.62
C PRO A 76 13.56 -6.96 18.00
N GLU A 77 12.89 -5.90 18.46
CA GLU A 77 11.44 -5.91 18.68
C GLU A 77 10.67 -5.97 17.36
N GLY A 78 11.11 -5.22 16.35
CA GLY A 78 10.60 -5.29 14.97
C GLY A 78 10.64 -6.72 14.41
N GLU A 79 11.79 -7.37 14.51
CA GLU A 79 11.98 -8.75 14.03
C GLU A 79 11.02 -9.73 14.75
N LYS A 80 10.83 -9.58 16.06
CA LYS A 80 9.85 -10.41 16.80
C LYS A 80 8.42 -10.21 16.31
N TYR A 81 8.02 -8.97 16.04
CA TYR A 81 6.69 -8.70 15.50
C TYR A 81 6.56 -9.24 14.08
N GLU A 82 7.58 -9.08 13.25
CA GLU A 82 7.63 -9.59 11.89
C GLU A 82 7.45 -11.12 11.85
N ASP A 83 8.23 -11.87 12.64
CA ASP A 83 8.11 -13.32 12.74
C ASP A 83 6.71 -13.75 13.21
N LYS A 84 6.15 -13.03 14.20
CA LYS A 84 4.80 -13.28 14.70
C LYS A 84 3.74 -13.01 13.62
N ILE A 85 3.88 -11.92 12.88
CA ILE A 85 2.97 -11.53 11.78
C ILE A 85 3.02 -12.58 10.67
N LEU A 86 4.22 -12.97 10.23
CA LEU A 86 4.41 -14.02 9.23
C LEU A 86 3.79 -15.33 9.69
N HIS A 87 4.04 -15.74 10.93
CA HIS A 87 3.48 -16.97 11.47
C HIS A 87 1.96 -16.92 11.46
N LEU A 88 1.34 -15.91 12.06
CA LEU A 88 -0.12 -15.80 12.13
C LEU A 88 -0.77 -15.74 10.74
N ALA A 89 -0.25 -14.89 9.84
CA ALA A 89 -0.81 -14.72 8.51
C ALA A 89 -0.69 -15.99 7.65
N ASN A 90 0.51 -16.58 7.57
CA ASN A 90 0.77 -17.74 6.72
C ASN A 90 0.18 -19.04 7.28
N HIS A 91 -0.25 -19.04 8.54
CA HIS A 91 -0.98 -20.14 9.18
C HIS A 91 -2.45 -19.80 9.44
N SER A 92 -3.02 -18.83 8.72
CA SER A 92 -4.45 -18.49 8.80
C SER A 92 -5.30 -19.26 7.79
N PHE A 93 -4.71 -19.72 6.68
CA PHE A 93 -5.42 -20.40 5.60
C PHE A 93 -4.69 -21.68 5.19
N TYR A 94 -5.45 -22.74 4.91
CA TYR A 94 -4.91 -24.07 4.63
C TYR A 94 -5.59 -24.72 3.42
N THR A 95 -4.80 -25.35 2.57
CA THR A 95 -5.25 -26.31 1.55
C THR A 95 -5.27 -27.73 2.13
N GLN A 96 -5.46 -28.72 1.28
CA GLN A 96 -5.17 -30.12 1.64
C GLN A 96 -3.65 -30.36 1.82
N SER A 97 -2.81 -29.61 1.10
CA SER A 97 -1.35 -29.76 1.11
C SER A 97 -0.63 -29.00 2.23
N GLY A 98 -1.32 -28.10 2.95
CA GLY A 98 -0.74 -27.41 4.09
C GLY A 98 -1.11 -25.91 4.17
N PRO A 99 -0.35 -25.11 4.94
CA PRO A 99 -0.58 -23.68 5.06
C PRO A 99 -0.33 -22.95 3.73
N VAL A 100 -1.12 -21.90 3.48
CA VAL A 100 -0.95 -21.02 2.31
C VAL A 100 -0.07 -19.83 2.71
N THR A 101 1.06 -19.67 2.05
CA THR A 101 1.88 -18.46 2.19
C THR A 101 1.13 -17.26 1.60
N LEU A 102 0.74 -16.33 2.46
CA LEU A 102 0.03 -15.10 2.11
C LEU A 102 0.92 -13.88 2.13
N LEU A 103 1.78 -13.75 3.14
CA LEU A 103 2.66 -12.62 3.34
C LEU A 103 4.12 -12.97 3.11
N GLN A 104 4.83 -12.04 2.50
CA GLN A 104 6.29 -12.04 2.40
C GLN A 104 6.92 -11.17 3.48
N ARG A 105 8.24 -11.32 3.64
CA ARG A 105 9.02 -10.66 4.67
C ARG A 105 8.87 -9.12 4.65
N GLY A 106 8.96 -8.50 3.46
CA GLY A 106 8.82 -7.05 3.32
C GLY A 106 7.44 -6.50 3.71
N GLU A 107 6.36 -7.25 3.46
CA GLU A 107 5.01 -6.85 3.89
C GLU A 107 4.86 -6.99 5.41
N ALA A 108 5.40 -8.07 5.96
CA ALA A 108 5.39 -8.31 7.40
C ALA A 108 6.23 -7.27 8.16
N GLU A 109 7.34 -6.83 7.59
CA GLU A 109 8.18 -5.76 8.13
C GLU A 109 7.42 -4.43 8.19
N ALA A 110 6.72 -4.06 7.10
CA ALA A 110 5.90 -2.85 7.08
C ALA A 110 4.76 -2.91 8.11
N LEU A 111 4.13 -4.08 8.29
CA LEU A 111 3.11 -4.30 9.33
C LEU A 111 3.70 -4.26 10.75
N ALA A 112 4.88 -4.86 10.97
CA ALA A 112 5.58 -4.80 12.24
C ALA A 112 5.92 -3.36 12.60
N LEU A 113 6.37 -2.58 11.61
CA LEU A 113 6.64 -1.17 11.79
C LEU A 113 5.36 -0.38 12.11
N ALA A 114 4.25 -0.70 11.43
CA ALA A 114 2.96 -0.07 11.70
C ALA A 114 2.50 -0.35 13.14
N LYS A 115 2.78 -1.56 13.65
CA LYS A 115 2.50 -1.92 15.04
C LYS A 115 3.35 -1.13 16.03
N ILE A 116 4.67 -1.11 15.86
CA ILE A 116 5.62 -0.46 16.78
C ILE A 116 5.37 1.05 16.86
N TYR A 117 5.09 1.68 15.72
CA TYR A 117 4.91 3.13 15.65
C TYR A 117 3.46 3.57 15.89
N GLU A 118 2.57 2.63 16.20
CA GLU A 118 1.12 2.86 16.35
C GLU A 118 0.56 3.64 15.16
N ALA A 119 0.98 3.23 13.96
CA ALA A 119 0.57 3.88 12.73
C ALA A 119 -0.93 3.70 12.52
N LYS A 120 -1.59 4.77 12.08
CA LYS A 120 -3.03 4.75 11.75
C LYS A 120 -3.28 4.39 10.29
N ALA A 121 -2.22 4.43 9.48
CA ALA A 121 -2.28 4.13 8.06
C ALA A 121 -1.07 3.32 7.60
N LEU A 122 -1.29 2.41 6.67
CA LEU A 122 -0.28 1.67 5.93
C LEU A 122 -0.52 1.87 4.43
N PHE A 123 0.48 2.40 3.73
CA PHE A 123 0.49 2.49 2.28
C PHE A 123 1.12 1.23 1.71
N ILE A 124 0.31 0.42 1.04
CA ILE A 124 0.71 -0.88 0.50
C ILE A 124 -0.16 -1.24 -0.70
N ASP A 125 0.47 -1.71 -1.77
CA ASP A 125 -0.18 -1.96 -3.05
C ASP A 125 -0.73 -3.40 -3.17
N GLU A 126 -0.34 -4.29 -2.26
CA GLU A 126 -0.69 -5.71 -2.25
C GLU A 126 -2.10 -5.99 -1.74
N ARG A 127 -2.92 -6.53 -2.65
CA ARG A 127 -4.32 -6.87 -2.37
C ARG A 127 -4.49 -7.94 -1.28
N THR A 128 -3.56 -8.89 -1.20
CA THR A 128 -3.66 -10.02 -0.25
C THR A 128 -3.58 -9.52 1.19
N THR A 129 -2.56 -8.72 1.50
CA THR A 129 -2.33 -8.11 2.83
C THR A 129 -3.53 -7.29 3.27
N ARG A 130 -4.08 -6.48 2.35
CA ARG A 130 -5.30 -5.72 2.61
C ARG A 130 -6.51 -6.59 2.89
N SER A 131 -6.74 -7.59 2.05
CA SER A 131 -7.89 -8.48 2.20
C SER A 131 -7.80 -9.32 3.48
N LEU A 132 -6.58 -9.66 3.92
CA LEU A 132 -6.36 -10.38 5.17
C LEU A 132 -6.85 -9.58 6.39
N ILE A 133 -6.60 -8.27 6.42
CA ILE A 133 -7.04 -7.37 7.51
C ILE A 133 -8.51 -7.01 7.35
N GLU A 134 -8.92 -6.52 6.18
CA GLU A 134 -10.23 -5.90 5.97
C GLU A 134 -11.36 -6.91 5.71
N ASN A 135 -11.11 -7.99 4.95
CA ASN A 135 -12.15 -8.93 4.56
C ASN A 135 -11.59 -10.35 4.28
N PRO A 136 -11.24 -11.11 5.33
CA PRO A 136 -10.61 -12.42 5.17
C PRO A 136 -11.53 -13.47 4.53
N LEU A 137 -12.85 -13.33 4.66
CA LEU A 137 -13.82 -14.20 3.98
C LEU A 137 -13.80 -14.00 2.46
N ARG A 138 -13.63 -12.76 1.99
CA ARG A 138 -13.39 -12.49 0.57
C ARG A 138 -12.05 -13.07 0.12
N LEU A 139 -11.01 -12.95 0.94
CA LEU A 139 -9.70 -13.55 0.65
C LEU A 139 -9.81 -15.06 0.48
N LYS A 140 -10.52 -15.76 1.37
CA LYS A 140 -10.82 -17.19 1.27
C LYS A 140 -11.34 -17.57 -0.12
N LYS A 141 -12.40 -16.90 -0.59
CA LYS A 141 -13.02 -17.16 -1.90
C LYS A 141 -12.05 -16.94 -3.06
N VAL A 142 -11.18 -15.93 -2.95
CA VAL A 142 -10.15 -15.65 -3.96
C VAL A 142 -9.11 -16.77 -3.98
N LEU A 143 -8.68 -17.26 -2.82
CA LEU A 143 -7.74 -18.37 -2.71
C LEU A 143 -8.34 -19.67 -3.23
N GLU A 144 -9.60 -19.98 -2.89
CA GLU A 144 -10.32 -21.17 -3.39
C GLU A 144 -10.40 -21.17 -4.91
N LYS A 145 -10.79 -20.04 -5.50
CA LYS A 145 -10.84 -19.90 -6.96
C LYS A 145 -9.47 -20.06 -7.61
N ARG A 146 -8.41 -19.52 -6.99
CA ARG A 146 -7.04 -19.60 -7.54
C ARG A 146 -6.48 -21.02 -7.44
N GLN A 147 -6.75 -21.72 -6.34
CA GLN A 147 -6.21 -23.05 -6.05
C GLN A 147 -7.10 -24.18 -6.57
N ALA A 148 -8.29 -23.86 -7.08
CA ALA A 148 -9.31 -24.81 -7.52
C ALA A 148 -9.63 -25.90 -6.49
N GLN A 149 -9.58 -25.54 -5.20
CA GLN A 149 -9.85 -26.43 -4.06
C GLN A 149 -10.44 -25.63 -2.89
N GLU A 150 -11.04 -26.34 -1.94
CA GLU A 150 -11.52 -25.74 -0.69
C GLU A 150 -10.36 -25.22 0.17
N ILE A 151 -10.56 -24.06 0.79
CA ILE A 151 -9.61 -23.47 1.74
C ILE A 151 -10.22 -23.53 3.14
N ARG A 152 -9.45 -24.05 4.11
CA ARG A 152 -9.82 -24.04 5.53
C ARG A 152 -9.22 -22.81 6.21
N MET A 153 -9.93 -22.24 7.17
CA MET A 153 -9.50 -21.07 7.93
C MET A 153 -9.19 -21.44 9.38
N ASN A 154 -8.10 -20.89 9.90
CA ASN A 154 -7.79 -20.91 11.33
C ASN A 154 -8.24 -19.60 11.96
N GLU A 155 -9.47 -19.60 12.48
CA GLU A 155 -10.11 -18.41 13.06
C GLU A 155 -9.33 -17.83 14.24
N ARG A 156 -8.63 -18.67 15.02
CA ARG A 156 -7.81 -18.22 16.14
C ARG A 156 -6.63 -17.38 15.67
N ASN A 157 -5.90 -17.86 14.65
CA ASN A 157 -4.77 -17.12 14.08
C ASN A 157 -5.22 -15.84 13.39
N LEU A 158 -6.36 -15.91 12.68
CA LEU A 158 -6.92 -14.76 12.00
C LEU A 158 -7.39 -13.67 12.97
N ALA A 159 -8.07 -14.05 14.07
CA ALA A 159 -8.46 -13.12 15.12
C ALA A 159 -7.22 -12.47 15.75
N ALA A 160 -6.23 -13.28 16.16
CA ALA A 160 -4.99 -12.78 16.75
C ALA A 160 -4.22 -11.83 15.80
N PHE A 161 -4.23 -12.11 14.50
CA PHE A 161 -3.64 -11.22 13.50
C PHE A 161 -4.38 -9.89 13.38
N ARG A 162 -5.72 -9.92 13.31
CA ARG A 162 -6.55 -8.72 13.19
C ARG A 162 -6.50 -7.85 14.44
N ASP A 163 -6.44 -8.45 15.62
CA ASP A 163 -6.32 -7.76 16.91
C ASP A 163 -4.99 -7.00 17.04
N MET A 164 -3.98 -7.30 16.21
CA MET A 164 -2.77 -6.50 16.15
C MET A 164 -3.01 -5.12 15.51
N PHE A 165 -4.03 -4.99 14.66
CA PHE A 165 -4.25 -3.84 13.76
C PHE A 165 -5.71 -3.33 13.75
N PRO A 166 -6.36 -3.08 14.91
CA PRO A 166 -7.80 -2.77 14.95
C PRO A 166 -8.19 -1.49 14.20
N ASP A 167 -7.32 -0.48 14.20
CA ASP A 167 -7.57 0.85 13.60
C ASP A 167 -6.70 1.15 12.38
N LEU A 168 -5.94 0.17 11.88
CA LEU A 168 -5.02 0.38 10.78
C LEU A 168 -5.77 0.51 9.45
N LYS A 169 -5.70 1.67 8.82
CA LYS A 169 -6.26 1.90 7.48
C LYS A 169 -5.23 1.59 6.41
N MET A 170 -5.65 0.91 5.35
CA MET A 170 -4.76 0.56 4.24
C MET A 170 -5.09 1.39 3.01
N PHE A 171 -4.07 1.98 2.41
CA PHE A 171 -4.18 2.81 1.22
C PHE A 171 -3.24 2.30 0.14
N ARG A 172 -3.79 1.98 -1.03
CA ARG A 172 -2.96 1.71 -2.22
C ARG A 172 -2.56 3.01 -2.89
N SER A 173 -1.57 2.96 -3.76
CA SER A 173 -1.20 4.04 -4.68
C SER A 173 -2.42 4.59 -5.41
N ALA A 174 -3.29 3.72 -5.92
CA ALA A 174 -4.54 4.14 -6.60
C ALA A 174 -5.51 4.90 -5.66
N ASP A 175 -5.62 4.46 -4.40
CA ASP A 175 -6.51 5.09 -3.41
C ASP A 175 -6.00 6.51 -3.07
N VAL A 176 -4.69 6.66 -2.95
CA VAL A 176 -4.02 7.95 -2.73
C VAL A 176 -4.22 8.89 -3.90
N ILE A 177 -4.09 8.40 -5.14
CA ILE A 177 -4.32 9.21 -6.34
C ILE A 177 -5.76 9.72 -6.40
N ALA A 178 -6.74 8.86 -6.14
CA ALA A 178 -8.14 9.26 -6.11
C ALA A 178 -8.40 10.32 -5.02
N LEU A 179 -7.85 10.13 -3.82
CA LEU A 179 -7.99 11.10 -2.72
C LEU A 179 -7.28 12.43 -3.00
N ALA A 180 -6.06 12.39 -3.56
CA ALA A 180 -5.30 13.59 -3.91
C ALA A 180 -6.05 14.42 -4.97
N PHE A 181 -6.66 13.75 -5.95
CA PHE A 181 -7.53 14.40 -6.92
C PHE A 181 -8.78 15.01 -6.27
N GLU A 182 -9.47 14.28 -5.39
CA GLU A 182 -10.61 14.82 -4.62
C GLU A 182 -10.22 16.05 -3.77
N GLN A 183 -8.97 16.14 -3.33
CA GLN A 183 -8.40 17.25 -2.55
C GLN A 183 -7.83 18.39 -3.42
N GLY A 184 -7.90 18.30 -4.75
CA GLY A 184 -7.37 19.31 -5.66
C GLY A 184 -5.84 19.38 -5.72
N LEU A 185 -5.15 18.31 -5.30
CA LEU A 185 -3.69 18.27 -5.22
C LEU A 185 -2.99 17.94 -6.54
N PHE A 186 -3.77 17.78 -7.63
CA PHE A 186 -3.25 17.62 -8.97
C PHE A 186 -2.69 18.93 -9.55
N ASN A 187 -3.20 20.09 -9.11
CA ASN A 187 -3.07 21.39 -9.77
C ASN A 187 -1.65 21.89 -10.07
N HIS A 188 -0.61 21.23 -9.53
CA HIS A 188 0.79 21.58 -9.75
C HIS A 188 1.55 20.59 -10.65
N GLU A 189 0.92 19.49 -11.06
CA GLU A 189 1.53 18.39 -11.83
C GLU A 189 0.66 17.94 -13.00
N LEU A 190 -0.65 17.87 -12.79
CA LEU A 190 -1.63 17.37 -13.74
C LEU A 190 -2.85 18.29 -13.76
N SER A 191 -3.51 18.40 -14.91
CA SER A 191 -4.79 19.09 -14.98
C SER A 191 -5.83 18.37 -14.11
N PRO A 192 -6.70 19.08 -13.36
CA PRO A 192 -7.68 18.46 -12.47
C PRO A 192 -8.92 17.98 -13.26
N THR A 193 -8.72 17.24 -14.35
CA THR A 193 -9.82 16.67 -15.14
C THR A 193 -9.93 15.15 -14.92
N ILE A 194 -11.09 14.61 -15.30
CA ILE A 194 -11.36 13.17 -15.20
C ILE A 194 -10.38 12.35 -16.05
N VAL A 195 -9.92 12.89 -17.18
CA VAL A 195 -8.98 12.20 -18.07
C VAL A 195 -7.65 11.96 -17.37
N GLU A 196 -7.11 12.99 -16.70
CA GLU A 196 -5.86 12.85 -15.94
C GLU A 196 -6.03 11.98 -14.70
N LEU A 197 -7.17 12.03 -14.00
CA LEU A 197 -7.47 11.10 -12.91
C LEU A 197 -7.41 9.65 -13.42
N GLU A 198 -8.15 9.35 -14.49
CA GLU A 198 -8.21 8.01 -15.06
C GLU A 198 -6.83 7.55 -15.54
N ALA A 199 -6.10 8.40 -16.24
CA ALA A 199 -4.73 8.13 -16.67
C ALA A 199 -3.78 7.84 -15.50
N ALA A 200 -3.86 8.63 -14.42
CA ALA A 200 -3.03 8.42 -13.23
C ALA A 200 -3.37 7.10 -12.52
N LEU A 201 -4.66 6.74 -12.42
CA LEU A 201 -5.10 5.46 -11.85
C LEU A 201 -4.58 4.27 -12.68
N TRP A 202 -4.69 4.32 -14.00
CA TRP A 202 -4.13 3.30 -14.89
C TRP A 202 -2.60 3.22 -14.79
N ALA A 203 -1.91 4.37 -14.68
CA ALA A 203 -0.47 4.41 -14.50
C ALA A 203 -0.04 3.67 -13.22
N THR A 204 -0.76 3.85 -12.09
CA THR A 204 -0.48 3.08 -10.87
C THR A 204 -0.69 1.58 -11.06
N LYS A 205 -1.78 1.17 -11.72
CA LYS A 205 -2.08 -0.24 -12.02
C LYS A 205 -0.95 -0.89 -12.83
N PHE A 206 -0.52 -0.26 -13.92
CA PHE A 206 0.54 -0.78 -14.78
C PHE A 206 1.92 -0.73 -14.13
N SER A 207 2.07 0.01 -13.03
CA SER A 207 3.30 0.10 -12.25
C SER A 207 3.30 -0.79 -11.01
N GLY A 208 2.35 -1.74 -10.91
CA GLY A 208 2.34 -2.79 -9.88
C GLY A 208 1.22 -2.70 -8.85
N CYS A 209 0.48 -1.59 -8.77
CA CYS A 209 -0.62 -1.46 -7.81
C CYS A 209 -1.73 -2.48 -8.09
N ALA A 210 -2.11 -3.28 -7.09
CA ALA A 210 -3.12 -4.34 -7.24
C ALA A 210 -4.57 -3.80 -7.24
N VAL A 211 -4.89 -2.97 -8.24
CA VAL A 211 -6.22 -2.41 -8.50
C VAL A 211 -6.84 -3.03 -9.76
N SER A 212 -8.12 -3.36 -9.71
CA SER A 212 -8.88 -3.88 -10.86
C SER A 212 -9.41 -2.75 -11.74
N GLU A 213 -9.76 -3.07 -12.99
CA GLU A 213 -10.41 -2.12 -13.89
C GLU A 213 -11.77 -1.65 -13.34
N VAL A 214 -12.52 -2.56 -12.70
CA VAL A 214 -13.79 -2.23 -12.04
C VAL A 214 -13.58 -1.17 -10.96
N GLU A 215 -12.57 -1.32 -10.10
CA GLU A 215 -12.25 -0.34 -9.06
C GLU A 215 -11.82 1.03 -9.64
N ILE A 216 -11.04 1.04 -10.73
CA ILE A 216 -10.67 2.28 -11.43
C ILE A 216 -11.93 2.99 -11.94
N ASN A 217 -12.83 2.24 -12.59
CA ASN A 217 -14.09 2.78 -13.08
C ASN A 217 -14.96 3.30 -11.93
N GLU A 218 -15.01 2.62 -10.79
CA GLU A 218 -15.71 3.08 -9.59
C GLU A 218 -15.17 4.44 -9.10
N TYR A 219 -13.84 4.62 -9.03
CA TYR A 219 -13.22 5.90 -8.67
C TYR A 219 -13.64 7.02 -9.62
N VAL A 220 -13.53 6.80 -10.93
CA VAL A 220 -13.89 7.78 -11.95
C VAL A 220 -15.38 8.15 -11.89
N GLN A 221 -16.26 7.15 -11.77
CA GLN A 221 -17.72 7.37 -11.74
C GLN A 221 -18.18 8.06 -10.47
N LYS A 222 -17.59 7.75 -9.32
CA LYS A 222 -17.87 8.43 -8.06
C LYS A 222 -17.61 9.94 -8.19
N TYR A 223 -16.52 10.33 -8.84
CA TYR A 223 -16.21 11.74 -9.05
C TYR A 223 -17.14 12.43 -10.04
N LYS A 224 -17.45 11.80 -11.19
CA LYS A 224 -18.46 12.30 -12.15
C LYS A 224 -19.78 12.66 -11.46
N LYS A 225 -20.27 11.78 -10.59
CA LYS A 225 -21.51 11.98 -9.83
C LYS A 225 -21.41 13.12 -8.80
N LYS A 226 -20.26 13.30 -8.14
CA LYS A 226 -20.02 14.36 -7.15
C LYS A 226 -20.05 15.74 -7.81
N ASN A 227 -19.43 15.92 -8.97
CA ASN A 227 -19.45 17.18 -9.72
C ASN A 227 -20.84 17.52 -10.28
N LEU A 228 -21.60 16.52 -10.74
CA LEU A 228 -22.99 16.73 -11.18
C LEU A 228 -23.92 17.21 -10.04
N LYS A 229 -23.62 16.88 -8.78
CA LYS A 229 -24.35 17.38 -7.61
C LYS A 229 -23.86 18.75 -7.13
N GLY A 230 -22.59 19.10 -7.40
CA GLY A 230 -22.00 20.41 -7.07
C GLY A 230 -22.52 21.55 -7.94
N ASN A 231 -22.84 21.29 -9.21
CA ASN A 231 -23.37 22.28 -10.16
C ASN A 231 -24.89 22.50 -10.07
N LYS A 232 -25.57 21.95 -9.05
CA LYS A 232 -27.02 22.13 -8.82
C LYS A 232 -27.32 23.11 -7.66
N LYS A 233 -26.42 24.03 -7.34
CA LYS A 233 -26.63 25.09 -6.36
C LYS A 233 -26.52 26.45 -7.00
#